data_AF-A0A316P1D9-F1
#
_entry.id   AF-A0A316P1D9-F1
#
_cell.length_a   1.000
_cell.length_b   1.000
_cell.length_c   1.000
_cell.angle_alpha   90.00
_cell.angle_beta   90.00
_cell.angle_gamma   90.00
#
_symmetry.space_group_name_H-M   'P 1'
#
loop_
_entity.id
_entity.type
_entity.pdbx_description
1 polymer ?
#
loop_
_entity_poly.entity_id
_entity_poly.type
_entity_poly.pdbx_seq_one_letter_code
_entity_poly.pdbx_strand_id
1 'polypeptide(L)'
;MSPTYKRWYDHDPLLLEVIELLKNYQTELRAQAEIFLEKIEQKVSKETIEKFYQMVKPVNANNRWYDKDPVISKTVEILRIVPPEAQKICAENFIRTLKEMGIEYESPNKDK
;
A
#
# COMPACT_ATOMS: atom_id res chain seq x y z
N MET A 1 25.82 -2.92 3.35
CA MET A 1 24.98 -1.83 3.89
C MET A 1 23.76 -2.47 4.52
N SER A 2 23.67 -2.45 5.86
CA SER A 2 22.54 -3.03 6.59
C SER A 2 21.24 -2.33 6.16
N PRO A 3 20.19 -3.07 5.75
CA PRO A 3 18.90 -2.46 5.52
C PRO A 3 18.44 -1.86 6.84
N THR A 4 18.49 -0.53 6.95
CA THR A 4 17.91 0.17 8.10
C THR A 4 16.40 0.06 7.96
N TYR A 5 15.82 -0.99 8.53
CA TYR A 5 14.39 -1.16 8.71
C TYR A 5 13.89 0.00 9.58
N LYS A 6 13.45 1.09 8.93
CA LYS A 6 12.99 2.33 9.60
C LYS A 6 11.48 2.47 9.53
N ARG A 7 10.82 1.70 8.66
CA ARG A 7 9.39 1.79 8.39
C ARG A 7 8.70 0.45 8.63
N TRP A 8 7.43 0.51 8.99
CA TRP A 8 6.63 -0.65 9.39
C TRP A 8 6.57 -1.74 8.29
N TYR A 9 6.64 -1.34 7.03
CA TYR A 9 6.62 -2.22 5.87
C TYR A 9 8.01 -2.74 5.47
N ASP A 10 9.11 -2.22 6.03
CA ASP A 10 10.45 -2.67 5.65
C ASP A 10 10.70 -4.12 6.09
N HIS A 11 9.97 -4.59 7.11
CA HIS A 11 10.11 -5.94 7.67
C HIS A 11 9.50 -7.03 6.80
N ASP A 12 8.53 -6.68 5.96
CA ASP A 12 7.84 -7.65 5.09
C ASP A 12 8.27 -7.40 3.64
N PRO A 13 8.95 -8.36 2.99
CA PRO A 13 9.42 -8.19 1.62
C PRO A 13 8.28 -7.94 0.64
N LEU A 14 7.08 -8.48 0.88
CA LEU A 14 5.89 -8.29 0.07
C LEU A 14 5.34 -6.87 0.21
N LEU A 15 5.35 -6.32 1.43
CA LEU A 15 4.89 -4.96 1.67
C LEU A 15 5.90 -3.93 1.16
N LEU A 16 7.19 -4.17 1.35
CA LEU A 16 8.24 -3.32 0.78
C LEU A 16 8.07 -3.22 -0.75
N GLU A 17 7.86 -4.35 -1.40
CA GLU A 17 7.65 -4.44 -2.86
C GLU A 17 6.43 -3.62 -3.31
N VAL A 18 5.29 -3.80 -2.66
CA VAL A 18 4.07 -3.01 -2.95
C VAL A 18 4.27 -1.53 -2.75
N ILE A 19 5.01 -1.14 -1.71
CA ILE A 19 5.28 0.25 -1.39
C ILE A 19 6.23 0.88 -2.40
N GLU A 20 7.23 0.15 -2.88
CA GLU A 20 8.10 0.61 -3.97
C GLU A 20 7.33 0.73 -5.28
N LEU A 21 6.41 -0.19 -5.56
CA LEU A 21 5.54 -0.12 -6.74
C LEU A 21 4.63 1.09 -6.68
N LEU A 22 3.95 1.30 -5.55
CA LEU A 22 3.15 2.49 -5.31
C LEU A 22 3.99 3.76 -5.41
N LYS A 23 5.30 3.72 -5.13
CA LYS A 23 6.21 4.87 -5.22
C LYS A 23 6.66 5.16 -6.65
N ASN A 24 6.99 4.13 -7.41
CA ASN A 24 7.53 4.25 -8.76
C ASN A 24 6.43 4.51 -9.80
N TYR A 25 5.26 3.91 -9.60
CA TYR A 25 4.12 3.99 -10.52
C TYR A 25 2.94 4.75 -9.90
N GLN A 26 3.22 5.83 -9.15
CA GLN A 26 2.18 6.61 -8.46
C GLN A 26 1.06 7.04 -9.41
N THR A 27 1.42 7.48 -10.62
CA THR A 27 0.46 8.00 -11.59
C THR A 27 -0.36 6.88 -12.24
N GLU A 28 0.28 5.79 -12.69
CA GLU A 28 -0.44 4.66 -13.30
C GLU A 28 -1.29 3.91 -12.27
N LEU A 29 -0.81 3.82 -11.03
CA LEU A 29 -1.47 3.07 -9.96
C LEU A 29 -2.41 3.91 -9.12
N ARG A 30 -2.48 5.22 -9.33
CA ARG A 30 -3.47 6.05 -8.64
C ARG A 30 -4.89 5.59 -8.93
N ALA A 31 -5.22 5.39 -10.21
CA ALA A 31 -6.55 4.89 -10.59
C ALA A 31 -6.80 3.50 -9.98
N GLN A 32 -5.77 2.66 -9.94
CA GLN A 32 -5.88 1.33 -9.35
C GLN A 32 -6.01 1.39 -7.82
N ALA A 33 -5.35 2.33 -7.16
CA ALA A 33 -5.45 2.58 -5.74
C ALA A 33 -6.85 3.10 -5.39
N GLU A 34 -7.45 3.98 -6.20
CA GLU A 34 -8.85 4.40 -6.05
C GLU A 34 -9.81 3.20 -6.17
N ILE A 35 -9.67 2.39 -7.23
CA ILE A 35 -10.49 1.18 -7.43
C ILE A 35 -10.28 0.18 -6.29
N PHE A 36 -9.05 0.08 -5.77
CA PHE A 36 -8.72 -0.81 -4.67
C PHE A 36 -9.37 -0.34 -3.35
N LEU A 37 -9.32 0.97 -3.07
CA LEU A 37 -10.03 1.56 -1.95
C LEU A 37 -11.52 1.30 -2.06
N GLU A 38 -12.11 1.52 -3.24
CA GLU A 38 -13.53 1.25 -3.48
C GLU A 38 -13.87 -0.24 -3.29
N LYS A 39 -13.03 -1.16 -3.77
CA LYS A 39 -13.21 -2.61 -3.56
C LYS A 39 -13.09 -3.01 -2.09
N ILE A 40 -12.18 -2.38 -1.33
CA ILE A 40 -12.12 -2.56 0.13
C ILE A 40 -13.42 -2.04 0.74
N GLU A 41 -13.87 -0.85 0.36
CA GLU A 41 -15.12 -0.30 0.90
C GLU A 41 -16.35 -1.15 0.56
N GLN A 42 -16.35 -1.85 -0.57
CA GLN A 42 -17.41 -2.80 -0.93
C GLN A 42 -17.33 -4.13 -0.18
N LYS A 43 -16.11 -4.63 0.08
CA LYS A 43 -15.90 -5.93 0.76
C LYS A 43 -15.94 -5.85 2.27
N VAL A 44 -15.78 -4.66 2.83
CA VAL A 44 -15.71 -4.45 4.27
C VAL A 44 -16.93 -3.66 4.73
N SER A 45 -17.50 -4.02 5.89
CA SER A 45 -18.65 -3.32 6.47
C SER A 45 -18.35 -1.85 6.73
N LYS A 46 -19.37 -0.98 6.60
CA LYS A 46 -19.28 0.47 6.90
C LYS A 46 -18.63 0.78 8.24
N GLU A 47 -18.92 -0.01 9.27
CA GLU A 47 -18.35 0.17 10.61
C GLU A 47 -16.82 -0.04 10.65
N THR A 48 -16.30 -0.96 9.85
CA THR A 48 -14.86 -1.19 9.74
C THR A 48 -14.20 -0.08 8.94
N ILE A 49 -14.84 0.40 7.86
CA ILE A 49 -14.38 1.54 7.06
C ILE A 49 -14.28 2.80 7.93
N GLU A 50 -15.29 3.04 8.77
CA GLU A 50 -15.30 4.18 9.68
C GLU A 50 -14.20 4.08 10.73
N LYS A 51 -13.98 2.89 11.32
CA LYS A 51 -12.82 2.63 12.19
C LYS A 51 -11.49 2.82 11.45
N PHE A 52 -11.40 2.40 10.19
CA PHE A 52 -10.22 2.64 9.35
C PHE A 52 -9.96 4.13 9.19
N TYR A 53 -10.95 4.92 8.76
CA TYR A 53 -10.80 6.36 8.60
C TYR A 53 -10.47 7.09 9.90
N GLN A 54 -10.96 6.61 11.05
CA GLN A 54 -10.60 7.15 12.36
C GLN A 54 -9.14 6.85 12.74
N MET A 55 -8.62 5.68 12.37
CA MET A 55 -7.22 5.29 12.63
C MET A 55 -6.22 5.89 11.63
N VAL A 56 -6.64 6.19 10.40
CA VAL A 56 -5.82 6.82 9.34
C VAL A 56 -5.54 8.31 9.61
N LYS A 57 -6.02 8.88 10.74
CA LYS A 57 -5.74 10.28 11.10
C LYS A 57 -4.25 10.60 10.87
N PRO A 58 -3.94 11.64 10.08
CA PRO A 58 -2.59 11.82 9.57
C PRO A 58 -1.70 12.34 10.71
N VAL A 59 -1.05 11.42 11.42
CA VAL A 59 -0.19 11.77 12.57
C VAL A 59 1.05 12.54 12.11
N ASN A 60 1.41 12.52 10.81
CA ASN A 60 2.59 13.19 10.26
C ASN A 60 2.46 13.54 8.77
N ALA A 61 1.38 14.22 8.37
CA ALA A 61 0.93 14.47 6.99
C ALA A 61 1.91 15.16 6.00
N ASN A 62 3.16 15.44 6.36
CA ASN A 62 4.07 16.27 5.55
C ASN A 62 5.50 15.73 5.41
N ASN A 63 5.82 14.55 5.95
CA ASN A 63 7.21 14.04 5.95
C ASN A 63 7.41 12.77 5.11
N ARG A 64 6.36 12.17 4.57
CA ARG A 64 6.46 10.90 3.82
C ARG A 64 6.26 11.14 2.34
N TRP A 65 6.89 10.30 1.51
CA TRP A 65 6.84 10.46 0.06
C TRP A 65 5.42 10.33 -0.50
N TYR A 66 4.58 9.50 0.13
CA TYR A 66 3.19 9.27 -0.26
C TYR A 66 2.22 10.31 0.29
N ASP A 67 2.64 11.19 1.21
CA ASP A 67 1.76 12.24 1.74
C ASP A 67 1.42 13.31 0.67
N LYS A 68 2.18 13.33 -0.42
CA LYS A 68 1.96 14.24 -1.56
C LYS A 68 0.69 13.93 -2.33
N ASP A 69 0.26 12.67 -2.36
CA ASP A 69 -0.96 12.25 -3.04
C ASP A 69 -1.96 11.70 -2.02
N PRO A 70 -3.16 12.30 -1.89
CA PRO A 70 -4.14 11.89 -0.88
C PRO A 70 -4.66 10.46 -1.08
N VAL A 71 -4.67 9.93 -2.31
CA VAL A 71 -5.10 8.56 -2.63
C VAL A 71 -4.02 7.57 -2.19
N ILE A 72 -2.77 7.85 -2.55
CA ILE A 72 -1.63 6.98 -2.18
C ILE A 72 -1.42 7.02 -0.67
N SER A 73 -1.48 8.20 -0.04
CA SER A 73 -1.40 8.35 1.42
C SER A 73 -2.45 7.51 2.13
N LYS A 74 -3.72 7.60 1.72
CA LYS A 74 -4.80 6.77 2.28
C LYS A 74 -4.54 5.29 2.09
N THR A 75 -4.14 4.87 0.89
CA THR A 75 -3.86 3.46 0.58
C THR A 75 -2.76 2.90 1.47
N VAL A 76 -1.65 3.64 1.63
CA VAL A 76 -0.52 3.20 2.45
C VAL A 76 -0.86 3.20 3.94
N GLU A 77 -1.60 4.19 4.43
CA GLU A 77 -2.02 4.20 5.84
C GLU A 77 -3.08 3.12 6.12
N ILE A 78 -3.96 2.79 5.16
CA ILE A 78 -4.88 1.65 5.28
C ILE A 78 -4.09 0.35 5.36
N LEU A 79 -3.16 0.13 4.43
CA LEU A 79 -2.25 -1.01 4.48
C LEU A 79 -1.50 -1.10 5.82
N ARG A 80 -1.17 0.03 6.46
CA ARG A 80 -0.50 0.04 7.76
C ARG A 80 -1.37 -0.45 8.92
N ILE A 81 -2.66 -0.12 8.92
CA ILE A 81 -3.57 -0.38 10.05
C ILE A 81 -4.39 -1.67 9.90
N VAL A 82 -4.53 -2.18 8.68
CA VAL A 82 -5.20 -3.48 8.45
C VAL A 82 -4.38 -4.61 9.09
N PRO A 83 -5.03 -5.70 9.54
CA PRO A 83 -4.33 -6.82 10.16
C PRO A 83 -3.32 -7.47 9.18
N PRO A 84 -2.23 -8.10 9.67
CA PRO A 84 -1.18 -8.69 8.83
C PRO A 84 -1.69 -9.63 7.74
N GLU A 85 -2.73 -10.41 8.04
CA GLU A 85 -3.39 -11.29 7.06
C GLU A 85 -3.96 -10.50 5.88
N ALA A 86 -4.64 -9.39 6.17
CA ALA A 86 -5.19 -8.49 5.14
C ALA A 86 -4.06 -7.75 4.41
N GLN A 87 -2.99 -7.34 5.10
CA GLN A 87 -1.82 -6.72 4.48
C GLN A 87 -1.25 -7.62 3.37
N LYS A 88 -1.06 -8.90 3.67
CA LYS A 88 -0.54 -9.89 2.73
C LYS A 88 -1.48 -10.12 1.55
N ILE A 89 -2.78 -10.32 1.80
CA ILE A 89 -3.79 -10.49 0.74
C ILE A 89 -3.85 -9.25 -0.16
N CYS A 90 -3.75 -8.06 0.42
CA CYS A 90 -3.74 -6.81 -0.32
C CYS A 90 -2.48 -6.71 -1.18
N ALA A 91 -1.31 -7.05 -0.62
CA ALA A 91 -0.04 -7.04 -1.32
C ALA A 91 -0.01 -8.00 -2.52
N GLU A 92 -0.45 -9.25 -2.31
CA GLU A 92 -0.53 -10.25 -3.37
C GLU A 92 -1.49 -9.84 -4.48
N ASN A 93 -2.66 -9.28 -4.14
CA ASN A 93 -3.61 -8.76 -5.12
C ASN A 93 -3.01 -7.63 -5.94
N PHE A 94 -2.29 -6.72 -5.28
CA PHE A 94 -1.68 -5.57 -5.92
C PHE A 94 -0.62 -6.01 -6.95
N ILE A 95 0.28 -6.90 -6.53
CA ILE A 95 1.30 -7.51 -7.40
C ILE A 95 0.66 -8.25 -8.58
N ARG A 96 -0.41 -9.02 -8.33
CA ARG A 96 -1.13 -9.74 -9.39
C ARG A 96 -1.71 -8.78 -10.43
N THR A 97 -2.41 -7.72 -9.99
CA THR A 97 -2.99 -6.75 -10.90
C THR A 97 -1.94 -6.03 -11.74
N LEU A 98 -0.77 -5.75 -11.18
CA LEU A 98 0.35 -5.16 -11.93
C LEU A 98 0.85 -6.06 -13.05
N LYS A 99 1.01 -7.35 -12.76
CA LYS A 99 1.38 -8.36 -13.77
C LYS A 99 0.31 -8.46 -14.86
N GLU A 100 -0.97 -8.41 -14.49
CA GLU A 100 -2.09 -8.41 -15.44
C GLU A 100 -2.09 -7.16 -16.34
N MET A 101 -1.62 -6.01 -15.83
CA MET A 101 -1.46 -4.77 -16.59
C MET A 101 -0.22 -4.78 -17.50
N GLY A 102 0.59 -5.84 -17.49
CA GLY A 102 1.86 -5.90 -18.22
C GLY A 102 2.94 -5.00 -17.62
N ILE A 103 2.76 -4.53 -16.38
CA ILE A 103 3.79 -3.80 -15.65
C ILE A 103 4.78 -4.83 -15.12
N GLU A 104 5.80 -5.10 -15.91
CA GLU A 104 6.97 -5.85 -15.44
C GLU A 104 7.72 -4.98 -14.44
N TYR A 105 7.82 -5.49 -13.22
CA TYR A 105 8.60 -4.85 -12.18
C TYR A 105 9.63 -5.86 -11.66
N GLU A 106 10.83 -5.36 -11.40
CA GLU A 106 11.86 -6.15 -10.72
C GLU A 106 11.72 -5.95 -9.22
N SER A 107 11.45 -7.04 -8.50
CA SER A 107 11.43 -7.01 -7.05
C SER A 107 12.82 -6.60 -6.55
N PRO A 108 12.96 -5.56 -5.72
CA PRO A 108 14.25 -5.20 -5.10
C PRO A 108 14.79 -6.32 -4.19
N ASN A 109 13.94 -7.32 -3.86
CA ASN A 109 14.27 -8.46 -3.02
C ASN A 109 14.70 -9.70 -3.82
N LYS A 110 14.78 -9.65 -5.17
CA LYS A 110 15.18 -10.81 -5.99
C LYS A 110 16.64 -11.25 -5.78
N ASP A 111 17.47 -10.37 -5.21
CA ASP A 111 18.92 -10.59 -5.02
C ASP A 111 19.37 -10.59 -3.54
N LYS A 112 18.49 -10.88 -2.58
CA LYS A 112 18.85 -11.01 -1.15
C LYS A 112 18.66 -12.40 -0.59
#